data_AF-A0A9Q1HUR3-F1
#
_entry.id   AF-A0A9Q1HUR3-F1
#
_cell.length_a   1.000
_cell.length_b   1.000
_cell.length_c   1.000
_cell.angle_alpha   90.00
_cell.angle_beta   90.00
_cell.angle_gamma   90.00
#
_symmetry.space_group_name_H-M   'P 1'
#
loop_
_entity.id
_entity.type
_entity.pdbx_description
1 polymer ?
#
loop_
_entity_poly.entity_id
_entity_poly.type
_entity_poly.pdbx_seq_one_letter_code
_entity_poly.pdbx_strand_id
1 'polypeptide(L)'
;MAESEEEVDVLVQRVVKDINNAFKKNPNIDEIGLIPCPEARYNRSPIVLVENSLGVESWCVKFLLPYVHNKLLLYRQRREGGWTGRRSRSCLLFASTPVLEGLVRALVDITCTLLLLNPDFTTAWNVRKELVQCGVLNPERDLYLGKLALTKFPKSPETWIHRRWVLQQVLRECLPAGGGRKGQSEAGSGADAEGTPRAERLHRVLQEEMRVCTEAAGRYASNYNAWSHRIWVLQNMGKGSLKILHDELSSMKLWVSLHVSDHSGFHYRQFLLKAVAGELGQAADPPHPSPDPNHAPQANGEPAANGNGTEDRQRASMQKLFQEEMELCTDLIESYPGHETLWSHR
;
A
#
# COMPACT_ATOMS: atom_id res chain seq x y z
N MET A 1 17.39 37.46 -0.58
CA MET A 1 15.99 36.98 -0.72
C MET A 1 15.60 37.28 -2.16
N ALA A 2 14.84 36.42 -2.85
CA ALA A 2 14.47 36.70 -4.24
C ALA A 2 13.67 38.00 -4.31
N GLU A 3 14.13 38.96 -5.10
CA GLU A 3 13.57 40.32 -5.21
C GLU A 3 12.58 40.43 -6.39
N SER A 4 12.50 39.42 -7.25
CA SER A 4 11.58 39.35 -8.41
C SER A 4 10.92 37.97 -8.57
N GLU A 5 9.79 37.90 -9.30
CA GLU A 5 9.12 36.63 -9.65
C GLU A 5 10.04 35.67 -10.43
N GLU A 6 10.88 36.22 -11.32
CA GLU A 6 11.83 35.44 -12.12
C GLU A 6 12.90 34.76 -11.24
N GLU A 7 13.37 35.45 -10.21
CA GLU A 7 14.32 34.87 -9.25
C GLU A 7 13.69 33.75 -8.41
N VAL A 8 12.42 33.90 -8.03
CA VAL A 8 11.67 32.84 -7.35
C VAL A 8 11.52 31.61 -8.25
N ASP A 9 11.22 31.82 -9.53
CA ASP A 9 11.09 30.75 -10.52
C ASP A 9 12.38 29.94 -10.67
N VAL A 10 13.52 30.63 -10.82
CA VAL A 10 14.84 29.99 -10.93
C VAL A 10 15.19 29.24 -9.64
N LEU A 11 14.92 29.84 -8.49
CA LEU A 11 15.13 29.21 -7.18
C LEU A 11 14.31 27.92 -7.06
N VAL A 12 13.01 27.97 -7.33
CA VAL A 12 12.13 26.81 -7.17
C VAL A 12 12.51 25.70 -8.15
N GLN A 13 12.85 26.02 -9.39
CA GLN A 13 13.34 25.03 -10.35
C GLN A 13 14.61 24.33 -9.85
N ARG A 14 15.53 25.08 -9.24
CA ARG A 14 16.72 24.52 -8.61
C ARG A 14 16.36 23.59 -7.44
N VAL A 15 15.43 23.99 -6.57
CA VAL A 15 15.02 23.17 -5.42
C VAL A 15 14.34 21.87 -5.87
N VAL A 16 13.46 21.91 -6.87
CA VAL A 16 12.86 20.69 -7.46
C VAL A 16 13.94 19.77 -8.02
N LYS A 17 14.95 20.33 -8.70
CA LYS A 17 16.08 19.54 -9.22
C LYS A 17 16.91 18.93 -8.09
N ASP A 18 17.15 19.67 -7.00
CA ASP A 18 17.92 19.21 -5.85
C ASP A 18 17.23 18.05 -5.11
N ILE A 19 15.89 18.09 -4.97
CA ILE A 19 15.10 16.96 -4.44
C ILE A 19 15.30 15.72 -5.31
N ASN A 20 15.18 15.85 -6.63
CA ASN A 20 15.36 14.72 -7.55
C ASN A 20 16.80 14.20 -7.57
N ASN A 21 17.79 15.08 -7.42
CA ASN A 21 19.18 14.68 -7.28
C ASN A 21 19.42 13.92 -5.98
N ALA A 22 18.73 14.28 -4.88
CA ALA A 22 18.82 13.54 -3.62
C ALA A 22 18.34 12.08 -3.79
N PHE A 23 17.20 11.86 -4.47
CA PHE A 23 16.72 10.51 -4.78
C PHE A 23 17.63 9.70 -5.70
N LYS A 24 18.34 10.38 -6.62
CA LYS A 24 19.33 9.71 -7.47
C LYS A 24 20.60 9.36 -6.69
N LYS A 25 21.02 10.23 -5.76
CA LYS A 25 22.21 10.05 -4.94
C LYS A 25 22.02 8.97 -3.88
N ASN A 26 20.86 8.95 -3.23
CA ASN A 26 20.48 7.94 -2.25
C ASN A 26 19.10 7.34 -2.61
N PRO A 27 19.05 6.13 -3.20
CA PRO A 27 17.78 5.45 -3.49
C PRO A 27 17.09 4.88 -2.25
N ASN A 28 17.77 4.85 -1.10
CA ASN A 28 17.30 4.27 0.16
C ASN A 28 16.94 5.35 1.18
N ILE A 29 16.37 6.47 0.73
CA ILE A 29 15.80 7.46 1.65
C ILE A 29 14.64 6.79 2.39
N ASP A 30 14.65 6.85 3.72
CA ASP A 30 13.69 6.17 4.57
C ASP A 30 12.62 7.12 5.10
N GLU A 31 12.94 8.41 5.25
CA GLU A 31 12.02 9.41 5.76
C GLU A 31 12.26 10.82 5.21
N ILE A 32 11.21 11.65 5.26
CA ILE A 32 11.27 13.07 4.97
C ILE A 32 10.96 13.91 6.21
N GLY A 33 11.57 15.09 6.30
CA GLY A 33 11.38 16.03 7.40
C GLY A 33 11.35 17.49 6.94
N LEU A 34 10.77 18.35 7.77
CA LEU A 34 10.85 19.80 7.61
C LEU A 34 11.83 20.35 8.63
N ILE A 35 12.86 21.04 8.19
CA ILE A 35 13.87 21.63 9.07
C ILE A 35 13.42 23.05 9.41
N PRO A 36 13.19 23.39 10.69
CA PRO A 36 12.84 24.75 11.11
C PRO A 36 13.97 25.72 10.75
N CYS A 37 13.73 26.55 9.75
CA CYS A 37 14.67 27.53 9.22
C CYS A 37 13.84 28.66 8.59
N PRO A 38 13.60 29.79 9.28
CA PRO A 38 12.69 30.84 8.83
C PRO A 38 13.23 31.65 7.63
N GLU A 39 14.56 31.70 7.50
CA GLU A 39 15.26 32.48 6.47
C GLU A 39 16.39 31.67 5.85
N ALA A 40 16.69 31.94 4.59
CA ALA A 40 17.79 31.29 3.88
C ALA A 40 19.13 31.67 4.50
N ARG A 41 19.89 30.68 4.98
CA ARG A 41 21.23 30.88 5.52
C ARG A 41 22.26 30.47 4.47
N TYR A 42 23.01 31.46 3.97
CA TYR A 42 24.07 31.28 2.97
C TYR A 42 23.58 30.81 1.58
N ASN A 43 24.49 30.75 0.61
CA ASN A 43 24.22 30.23 -0.74
C ASN A 43 24.23 28.68 -0.75
N ARG A 44 23.34 28.06 0.04
CA ARG A 44 23.18 26.61 0.14
C ARG A 44 21.78 26.19 -0.31
N SER A 45 21.67 24.95 -0.77
CA SER A 45 20.37 24.36 -1.11
C SER A 45 19.55 24.15 0.18
N PRO A 46 18.23 24.42 0.17
CA PRO A 46 17.34 24.09 1.28
C PRO A 46 17.09 22.58 1.43
N ILE A 47 17.62 21.76 0.51
CA ILE A 47 17.50 20.30 0.53
C ILE A 47 18.72 19.73 1.24
N VAL A 48 18.49 19.13 2.41
CA VAL A 48 19.53 18.58 3.27
C VAL A 48 19.33 17.07 3.35
N LEU A 49 20.30 16.31 2.85
CA LEU A 49 20.31 14.85 2.95
C LEU A 49 21.34 14.44 4.01
N VAL A 50 20.88 13.86 5.12
CA VAL A 50 21.71 13.28 6.17
C VAL A 50 21.37 11.81 6.26
N GLU A 51 22.36 10.95 5.99
CA GLU A 51 22.16 9.49 5.93
C GLU A 51 20.99 9.13 4.98
N ASN A 52 19.91 8.56 5.52
CA ASN A 52 18.69 8.19 4.80
C ASN A 52 17.51 9.16 5.03
N SER A 53 17.74 10.30 5.69
CA SER A 53 16.70 11.29 5.99
C SER A 53 16.83 12.51 5.07
N LEU A 54 15.75 12.83 4.37
CA LEU A 54 15.67 13.99 3.46
C LEU A 54 14.93 15.15 4.15
N GLY A 55 15.69 16.16 4.56
CA GLY A 55 15.18 17.40 5.13
C GLY A 55 14.93 18.49 4.09
N VAL A 56 13.83 19.23 4.26
CA VAL A 56 13.52 20.45 3.51
C VAL A 56 13.46 21.62 4.48
N GLU A 57 14.31 22.62 4.30
CA GLU A 57 14.28 23.84 5.11
C GLU A 57 12.99 24.64 4.92
N SER A 58 12.38 25.09 6.03
CA SER A 58 11.03 25.66 6.00
C SER A 58 10.89 26.95 5.19
N TRP A 59 11.95 27.75 5.08
CA TRP A 59 11.91 29.04 4.38
C TRP A 59 11.60 28.89 2.89
N CYS A 60 11.95 27.77 2.25
CA CYS A 60 11.72 27.59 0.82
C CYS A 60 10.29 27.13 0.51
N VAL A 61 9.59 26.53 1.48
CA VAL A 61 8.26 25.93 1.29
C VAL A 61 7.22 26.97 0.86
N LYS A 62 7.30 28.19 1.39
CA LYS A 62 6.38 29.30 1.04
C LYS A 62 6.48 29.74 -0.43
N PHE A 63 7.59 29.46 -1.09
CA PHE A 63 7.78 29.73 -2.52
C PHE A 63 7.55 28.47 -3.36
N LEU A 64 8.12 27.36 -2.90
CA LEU A 64 8.09 26.07 -3.56
C LEU A 64 6.66 25.56 -3.75
N LEU A 65 5.87 25.51 -2.68
CA LEU A 65 4.54 24.89 -2.70
C LEU A 65 3.56 25.64 -3.65
N PRO A 66 3.39 26.98 -3.58
CA PRO A 66 2.53 27.69 -4.53
C PRO A 66 2.99 27.54 -5.97
N TYR A 67 4.30 27.57 -6.23
CA TYR A 67 4.84 27.41 -7.58
C TYR A 67 4.50 26.03 -8.17
N VAL A 68 4.83 24.94 -7.47
CA VAL A 68 4.58 23.58 -8.00
C VAL A 68 3.09 23.30 -8.11
N HIS A 69 2.27 23.86 -7.20
CA HIS A 69 0.82 23.79 -7.26
C HIS A 69 0.26 24.49 -8.50
N ASN A 70 0.59 25.77 -8.71
CA ASN A 70 0.12 26.55 -9.85
C ASN A 70 0.58 25.95 -11.18
N LYS A 71 1.83 25.48 -11.26
CA LYS A 71 2.36 24.83 -12.46
C LYS A 71 1.58 23.56 -12.81
N LEU A 72 1.20 22.77 -11.80
CA LEU A 72 0.36 21.58 -12.03
C LEU A 72 -1.06 21.95 -12.48
N LEU A 73 -1.66 22.98 -11.89
CA LEU A 73 -2.99 23.45 -12.28
C LEU A 73 -3.01 24.02 -13.71
N LEU A 74 -2.01 24.80 -14.10
CA LEU A 74 -1.86 25.29 -15.48
C LEU A 74 -1.74 24.13 -16.48
N TYR A 75 -1.00 23.08 -16.13
CA TYR A 75 -0.94 21.87 -16.94
C TYR A 75 -2.32 21.20 -17.08
N ARG A 76 -3.08 21.12 -15.99
CA ARG A 76 -4.45 20.56 -16.00
C ARG A 76 -5.42 21.37 -16.87
N GLN A 77 -5.44 22.68 -16.69
CA GLN A 77 -6.31 23.59 -17.46
C GLN A 77 -6.03 23.53 -18.97
N ARG A 78 -4.75 23.49 -19.36
CA ARG A 78 -4.35 23.35 -20.77
C ARG A 78 -4.78 22.02 -21.38
N ARG A 79 -4.87 20.94 -20.59
CA ARG A 79 -5.38 19.65 -21.05
C ARG A 79 -6.90 19.65 -21.21
N GLU A 80 -7.63 20.28 -20.30
CA GLU A 80 -9.08 20.43 -20.40
C GLU A 80 -9.50 21.30 -21.60
N GLY A 81 -8.71 22.34 -21.93
CA GLY A 81 -8.98 23.23 -23.06
C GLY A 81 -8.55 22.74 -24.45
N GLY A 82 -7.87 21.59 -24.57
CA GLY A 82 -7.24 21.18 -25.84
C GLY A 82 -7.33 19.70 -26.23
N TRP A 83 -7.76 18.80 -25.34
CA TRP A 83 -7.79 17.35 -25.59
C TRP A 83 -9.07 16.68 -25.07
N THR A 84 -10.23 17.28 -25.33
CA THR A 84 -11.54 16.63 -25.15
C THR A 84 -11.82 15.67 -26.32
N GLY A 85 -10.99 14.63 -26.51
CA GLY A 85 -11.20 13.78 -27.67
C GLY A 85 -10.24 12.64 -27.93
N ARG A 86 -9.81 11.87 -26.92
CA ARG A 86 -9.50 10.43 -27.05
C ARG A 86 -9.04 9.85 -25.72
N ARG A 87 -9.97 9.19 -25.02
CA ARG A 87 -9.65 8.05 -24.15
C ARG A 87 -9.10 6.92 -25.04
N SER A 88 -7.86 7.00 -25.47
CA SER A 88 -7.27 5.88 -26.21
C SER A 88 -5.76 5.99 -26.19
N ARG A 89 -5.12 5.12 -25.40
CA ARG A 89 -3.84 4.38 -25.60
C ARG A 89 -2.68 5.02 -26.42
N SER A 90 -2.74 6.30 -26.74
CA SER A 90 -1.88 6.98 -27.70
C SER A 90 -0.77 7.77 -27.01
N CYS A 91 -0.69 7.79 -25.68
CA CYS A 91 0.46 8.37 -24.98
C CYS A 91 1.75 7.59 -25.30
N LEU A 92 1.64 6.26 -25.48
CA LEU A 92 2.75 5.37 -25.79
C LEU A 92 3.25 5.48 -27.25
N LEU A 93 2.40 5.89 -28.20
CA LEU A 93 2.79 6.07 -29.60
C LEU A 93 3.45 7.43 -29.88
N PHE A 94 3.46 8.34 -28.90
CA PHE A 94 4.02 9.70 -29.03
C PHE A 94 5.28 9.96 -28.19
N ALA A 95 5.75 8.95 -27.42
CA ALA A 95 6.94 9.05 -26.58
C ALA A 95 8.27 9.21 -27.35
N SER A 96 8.24 9.25 -28.68
CA SER A 96 9.42 9.36 -29.54
C SER A 96 9.89 10.80 -29.79
N THR A 97 9.29 11.82 -29.15
CA THR A 97 9.71 13.23 -29.30
C THR A 97 10.41 13.76 -28.03
N PRO A 98 11.60 14.37 -28.14
CA PRO A 98 12.35 14.90 -26.98
C PRO A 98 11.56 15.92 -26.15
N VAL A 99 10.65 16.66 -26.78
CA VAL A 99 9.81 17.68 -26.13
C VAL A 99 8.81 17.04 -25.16
N LEU A 100 8.17 15.94 -25.55
CA LEU A 100 7.19 15.26 -24.71
C LEU A 100 7.87 14.57 -23.52
N GLU A 101 9.04 13.96 -23.75
CA GLU A 101 9.82 13.35 -22.68
C GLU A 101 10.22 14.36 -21.59
N GLY A 102 10.66 15.56 -22.00
CA GLY A 102 10.96 16.66 -21.08
C GLY A 102 9.76 17.08 -20.24
N LEU A 103 8.57 17.16 -20.85
CA LEU A 103 7.34 17.50 -20.14
C LEU A 103 6.94 16.42 -19.14
N VAL A 104 7.03 15.13 -19.51
CA VAL A 104 6.67 14.04 -18.60
C VAL A 104 7.61 13.99 -17.40
N ARG A 105 8.93 14.15 -17.62
CA ARG A 105 9.91 14.25 -16.53
C ARG A 105 9.55 15.42 -15.59
N ALA A 106 9.26 16.60 -16.15
CA ALA A 106 8.85 17.75 -15.35
C ALA A 106 7.58 17.48 -14.53
N LEU A 107 6.60 16.76 -15.07
CA LEU A 107 5.38 16.41 -14.34
C LEU A 107 5.66 15.43 -13.19
N VAL A 108 6.51 14.43 -13.42
CA VAL A 108 6.93 13.49 -12.36
C VAL A 108 7.62 14.26 -11.24
N ASP A 109 8.52 15.18 -11.57
CA ASP A 109 9.30 15.97 -10.62
C ASP A 109 8.41 16.96 -9.81
N ILE A 110 7.50 17.66 -10.49
CA ILE A 110 6.54 18.59 -9.89
C ILE A 110 5.59 17.84 -8.95
N THR A 111 4.99 16.74 -9.42
CA THR A 111 4.05 15.97 -8.59
C THR A 111 4.75 15.28 -7.43
N CYS A 112 5.99 14.79 -7.61
CA CYS A 112 6.81 14.26 -6.53
C CYS A 112 7.02 15.32 -5.44
N THR A 113 7.55 16.48 -5.82
CA THR A 113 7.82 17.58 -4.88
C THR A 113 6.55 18.04 -4.16
N LEU A 114 5.45 18.20 -4.90
CA LEU A 114 4.17 18.63 -4.34
C LEU A 114 3.63 17.63 -3.32
N LEU A 115 3.71 16.33 -3.59
CA LEU A 115 3.19 15.28 -2.71
C LEU A 115 4.06 15.03 -1.47
N LEU A 116 5.37 15.30 -1.53
CA LEU A 116 6.22 15.31 -0.33
C LEU A 116 5.88 16.46 0.63
N LEU A 117 5.30 17.55 0.12
CA LEU A 117 4.92 18.72 0.91
C LEU A 117 3.45 18.72 1.33
N ASN A 118 2.56 18.27 0.44
CA ASN A 118 1.12 18.21 0.65
C ASN A 118 0.55 16.94 -0.03
N PRO A 119 0.54 15.81 0.68
CA PRO A 119 0.07 14.54 0.13
C PRO A 119 -1.46 14.44 -0.01
N ASP A 120 -2.23 15.36 0.58
CA ASP A 120 -3.69 15.40 0.44
C ASP A 120 -4.15 16.16 -0.82
N PHE A 121 -3.22 16.44 -1.74
CA PHE A 121 -3.54 17.06 -3.01
C PHE A 121 -3.93 16.02 -4.08
N THR A 122 -5.22 15.64 -4.09
CA THR A 122 -5.81 14.62 -4.99
C THR A 122 -5.44 14.79 -6.47
N THR A 123 -5.41 16.02 -6.98
CA THR A 123 -5.09 16.30 -8.39
C THR A 123 -3.69 15.81 -8.77
N ALA A 124 -2.70 15.96 -7.87
CA ALA A 124 -1.36 15.45 -8.10
C ALA A 124 -1.33 13.92 -8.16
N TRP A 125 -1.97 13.24 -7.21
CA TRP A 125 -2.12 11.79 -7.29
C TRP A 125 -2.81 11.34 -8.57
N ASN A 126 -3.85 12.05 -9.03
CA ASN A 126 -4.55 11.72 -10.26
C ASN A 126 -3.66 11.89 -11.51
N VAL A 127 -2.78 12.90 -11.55
CA VAL A 127 -1.79 13.01 -12.64
C VAL A 127 -0.89 11.77 -12.64
N ARG A 128 -0.41 11.34 -11.48
CA ARG A 128 0.46 10.17 -11.37
C ARG A 128 -0.25 8.87 -11.77
N LYS A 129 -1.54 8.71 -11.40
CA LYS A 129 -2.37 7.59 -11.89
C LYS A 129 -2.40 7.51 -13.41
N GLU A 130 -2.58 8.65 -14.10
CA GLU A 130 -2.54 8.69 -15.57
C GLU A 130 -1.17 8.30 -16.13
N LEU A 131 -0.08 8.78 -15.50
CA LEU A 131 1.29 8.43 -15.90
C LEU A 131 1.58 6.94 -15.74
N VAL A 132 1.09 6.32 -14.66
CA VAL A 132 1.16 4.87 -14.42
C VAL A 132 0.36 4.11 -15.46
N GLN A 133 -0.89 4.53 -15.74
CA GLN A 133 -1.72 3.90 -16.78
C GLN A 133 -1.13 4.01 -18.19
N CYS A 134 -0.39 5.09 -18.46
CA CYS A 134 0.34 5.26 -19.71
C CYS A 134 1.64 4.45 -19.77
N GLY A 135 2.02 3.74 -18.70
CA GLY A 135 3.26 2.96 -18.64
C GLY A 135 4.54 3.79 -18.53
N VAL A 136 4.43 5.10 -18.30
CA VAL A 136 5.61 6.00 -18.22
C VAL A 136 6.14 6.11 -16.79
N LEU A 137 5.29 5.84 -15.79
CA LEU A 137 5.66 5.85 -14.38
C LEU A 137 5.51 4.44 -13.80
N ASN A 138 6.58 3.92 -13.19
CA ASN A 138 6.55 2.61 -12.56
C ASN A 138 5.69 2.65 -11.27
N PRO A 139 4.70 1.75 -11.09
CA PRO A 139 3.88 1.65 -9.88
C PRO A 139 4.67 1.63 -8.56
N GLU A 140 5.79 0.92 -8.50
CA GLU A 140 6.59 0.78 -7.28
C GLU A 140 7.30 2.09 -6.89
N ARG A 141 7.55 2.98 -7.86
CA ARG A 141 8.04 4.34 -7.56
C ARG A 141 6.96 5.17 -6.85
N ASP A 142 5.69 4.96 -7.16
CA ASP A 142 4.58 5.62 -6.47
C ASP A 142 4.31 5.01 -5.10
N LEU A 143 4.48 3.69 -4.93
CA LEU A 143 4.44 3.06 -3.60
C LEU A 143 5.54 3.63 -2.70
N TYR A 144 6.75 3.84 -3.23
CA TYR A 144 7.87 4.46 -2.52
C TYR A 144 7.60 5.94 -2.18
N LEU A 145 7.09 6.73 -3.12
CA LEU A 145 6.69 8.12 -2.85
C LEU A 145 5.63 8.20 -1.75
N GLY A 146 4.62 7.34 -1.80
CA GLY A 146 3.59 7.23 -0.77
C GLY A 146 4.16 6.84 0.59
N LYS A 147 5.10 5.89 0.63
CA LYS A 147 5.81 5.52 1.87
C LYS A 147 6.50 6.73 2.50
N LEU A 148 7.26 7.50 1.72
CA LEU A 148 7.94 8.69 2.20
C LEU A 148 6.94 9.75 2.70
N ALA A 149 5.87 10.00 1.97
CA ALA A 149 4.83 10.94 2.41
C ALA A 149 4.24 10.52 3.77
N LEU A 150 4.04 9.22 4.01
CA LEU A 150 3.50 8.68 5.26
C LEU A 150 4.46 8.81 6.45
N THR A 151 5.78 9.01 6.25
CA THR A 151 6.69 9.23 7.39
C THR A 151 6.45 10.57 8.06
N LYS A 152 5.96 11.57 7.30
CA LYS A 152 5.60 12.90 7.80
C LYS A 152 4.11 13.08 7.99
N PHE A 153 3.29 12.44 7.15
CA PHE A 153 1.84 12.57 7.13
C PHE A 153 1.16 11.20 7.27
N PRO A 154 1.34 10.49 8.40
CA PRO A 154 0.91 9.09 8.55
C PRO A 154 -0.62 8.90 8.43
N LYS A 155 -1.41 9.96 8.60
CA LYS A 155 -2.88 9.93 8.47
C LYS A 155 -3.41 10.33 7.11
N SER A 156 -2.58 10.78 6.16
CA SER A 156 -3.04 11.34 4.87
C SER A 156 -4.00 10.37 4.16
N PRO A 157 -5.30 10.67 4.09
CA PRO A 157 -6.28 9.76 3.49
C PRO A 157 -6.01 9.53 2.01
N GLU A 158 -5.64 10.59 1.28
CA GLU A 158 -5.38 10.52 -0.16
C GLU A 158 -4.18 9.65 -0.49
N THR A 159 -3.16 9.63 0.37
CA THR A 159 -2.00 8.74 0.19
C THR A 159 -2.42 7.27 0.28
N TRP A 160 -3.23 6.90 1.26
CA TRP A 160 -3.75 5.54 1.39
C TRP A 160 -4.70 5.16 0.25
N ILE A 161 -5.59 6.07 -0.15
CA ILE A 161 -6.49 5.89 -1.31
C ILE A 161 -5.68 5.64 -2.58
N HIS A 162 -4.63 6.44 -2.82
CA HIS A 162 -3.76 6.27 -3.97
C HIS A 162 -2.98 4.96 -3.89
N ARG A 163 -2.39 4.60 -2.74
CA ARG A 163 -1.70 3.30 -2.55
C ARG A 163 -2.60 2.12 -2.92
N ARG A 164 -3.85 2.08 -2.44
CA ARG A 164 -4.80 1.03 -2.83
C ARG A 164 -4.97 0.94 -4.34
N TRP A 165 -5.12 2.09 -5.01
CA TRP A 165 -5.24 2.11 -6.46
C TRP A 165 -3.98 1.57 -7.17
N VAL A 166 -2.79 1.91 -6.69
CA VAL A 166 -1.52 1.44 -7.25
C VAL A 166 -1.35 -0.07 -7.05
N LEU A 167 -1.67 -0.58 -5.86
CA LEU A 167 -1.63 -2.02 -5.56
C LEU A 167 -2.58 -2.82 -6.45
N GLN A 168 -3.76 -2.28 -6.76
CA GLN A 168 -4.65 -2.89 -7.74
C GLN A 168 -4.02 -2.96 -9.15
N GLN A 169 -3.18 -2.00 -9.55
CA GLN A 169 -2.45 -2.10 -10.83
C GLN A 169 -1.40 -3.20 -10.77
N VAL A 170 -0.61 -3.25 -9.69
CA VAL A 170 0.40 -4.31 -9.46
C VAL A 170 -0.24 -5.70 -9.50
N LEU A 171 -1.40 -5.87 -8.87
CA LEU A 171 -2.17 -7.12 -8.91
C LEU A 171 -2.60 -7.47 -10.34
N ARG A 172 -3.15 -6.52 -11.09
CA ARG A 172 -3.56 -6.73 -12.49
C ARG A 172 -2.40 -7.11 -13.40
N GLU A 173 -1.22 -6.54 -13.20
CA GLU A 173 0.00 -6.89 -13.94
C GLU A 173 0.49 -8.31 -13.62
N CYS A 174 0.24 -8.81 -12.41
CA CYS A 174 0.67 -10.13 -11.98
C CYS A 174 -0.33 -11.24 -12.33
N LEU A 175 -1.62 -10.93 -12.49
CA LEU A 175 -2.62 -11.90 -12.91
C LEU A 175 -2.36 -12.37 -14.36
N PRO A 176 -2.53 -13.66 -14.68
CA PRO A 176 -2.49 -14.12 -16.06
C PRO A 176 -3.63 -13.47 -16.85
N ALA A 177 -3.33 -12.90 -18.01
CA ALA A 177 -4.35 -12.43 -18.94
C ALA A 177 -5.23 -13.64 -19.31
N GLY A 178 -6.55 -13.52 -19.08
CA GLY A 178 -7.50 -14.63 -19.19
C GLY A 178 -7.30 -15.50 -20.43
N GLY A 179 -7.34 -16.82 -20.21
CA GLY A 179 -7.10 -17.85 -21.22
C GLY A 179 -7.93 -17.67 -22.49
N GLY A 180 -7.21 -17.56 -23.61
CA GLY A 180 -7.75 -17.47 -24.95
C GLY A 180 -6.82 -18.12 -25.97
N ARG A 181 -6.49 -19.39 -25.75
CA ARG A 181 -6.18 -20.40 -26.79
C ARG A 181 -5.95 -21.75 -26.12
N LYS A 182 -6.93 -22.66 -26.24
CA LYS A 182 -6.64 -24.09 -26.22
C LYS A 182 -5.70 -24.37 -27.39
N GLY A 183 -4.46 -24.69 -27.11
CA GLY A 183 -3.46 -25.16 -28.05
C GLY A 183 -2.48 -26.00 -27.26
N GLN A 184 -2.54 -27.30 -27.49
CA GLN A 184 -1.79 -28.35 -26.80
C GLN A 184 -0.29 -28.05 -26.71
N SER A 185 0.30 -28.31 -25.55
CA SER A 185 1.55 -29.06 -25.47
C SER A 185 1.71 -29.64 -24.07
N GLU A 186 1.91 -30.95 -24.07
CA GLU A 186 2.09 -31.83 -22.93
C GLU A 186 3.51 -31.74 -22.35
N ALA A 187 3.62 -32.24 -21.12
CA ALA A 187 4.79 -32.82 -20.47
C ALA A 187 5.89 -31.89 -19.91
N GLY A 188 6.04 -31.97 -18.59
CA GLY A 188 7.18 -31.44 -17.84
C GLY A 188 6.93 -31.51 -16.33
N SER A 189 7.00 -32.71 -15.76
CA SER A 189 7.00 -32.95 -14.31
C SER A 189 8.28 -32.40 -13.67
N GLY A 190 8.13 -31.52 -12.69
CA GLY A 190 9.20 -31.04 -11.82
C GLY A 190 8.58 -30.40 -10.58
N ALA A 191 8.53 -31.15 -9.49
CA ALA A 191 8.18 -30.65 -8.18
C ALA A 191 9.34 -29.84 -7.59
N ASP A 192 8.98 -28.70 -7.03
CA ASP A 192 9.70 -27.84 -6.08
C ASP A 192 10.85 -26.93 -6.55
N ALA A 193 10.75 -25.69 -6.02
CA ALA A 193 11.78 -24.66 -5.86
C ALA A 193 12.03 -23.65 -6.99
N GLU A 194 11.02 -22.85 -7.35
CA GLU A 194 11.15 -21.39 -7.54
C GLU A 194 9.76 -20.79 -7.75
N GLY A 195 9.34 -19.88 -6.86
CA GLY A 195 8.05 -19.20 -7.00
C GLY A 195 8.03 -18.44 -8.32
N THR A 196 6.92 -18.46 -9.07
CA THR A 196 6.82 -17.64 -10.29
C THR A 196 7.27 -16.20 -9.96
N PRO A 197 8.08 -15.52 -10.79
CA PRO A 197 8.61 -14.18 -10.47
C PRO A 197 7.54 -13.15 -10.07
N ARG A 198 6.29 -13.38 -10.52
CA ARG A 198 5.09 -12.61 -10.16
C ARG A 198 4.63 -12.88 -8.74
N ALA A 199 4.59 -14.15 -8.31
CA ALA A 199 4.25 -14.52 -6.94
C ALA A 199 5.27 -13.94 -5.94
N GLU A 200 6.56 -13.98 -6.28
CA GLU A 200 7.61 -13.35 -5.46
C GLU A 200 7.45 -11.83 -5.38
N ARG A 201 7.14 -11.18 -6.51
CA ARG A 201 6.83 -9.74 -6.53
C ARG A 201 5.67 -9.40 -5.63
N LEU A 202 4.56 -10.15 -5.71
CA LEU A 202 3.39 -9.94 -4.85
C LEU A 202 3.72 -10.16 -3.37
N HIS A 203 4.53 -11.17 -3.06
CA HIS A 203 4.98 -11.42 -1.69
C HIS A 203 5.82 -10.25 -1.15
N ARG A 204 6.80 -9.74 -1.93
CA ARG A 204 7.60 -8.58 -1.54
C ARG A 204 6.75 -7.33 -1.31
N VAL A 205 5.80 -7.05 -2.22
CA VAL A 205 4.90 -5.91 -2.07
C VAL A 205 4.04 -6.08 -0.82
N LEU A 206 3.46 -7.26 -0.59
CA LEU A 206 2.67 -7.54 0.60
C LEU A 206 3.45 -7.30 1.90
N GLN A 207 4.69 -7.79 1.98
CA GLN A 207 5.55 -7.59 3.16
C GLN A 207 5.85 -6.10 3.37
N GLU A 208 6.15 -5.36 2.29
CA GLU A 208 6.36 -3.92 2.39
C GLU A 208 5.09 -3.17 2.83
N GLU A 209 3.91 -3.59 2.38
CA GLU A 209 2.64 -3.03 2.85
C GLU A 209 2.45 -3.21 4.36
N MET A 210 2.75 -4.40 4.90
CA MET A 210 2.68 -4.65 6.35
C MET A 210 3.64 -3.76 7.13
N ARG A 211 4.86 -3.57 6.61
CA ARG A 211 5.86 -2.67 7.22
C ARG A 211 5.39 -1.22 7.23
N VAL A 212 4.93 -0.69 6.09
CA VAL A 212 4.45 0.69 5.97
C VAL A 212 3.25 0.96 6.88
N CYS A 213 2.32 0.01 7.00
CA CYS A 213 1.18 0.14 7.92
C CYS A 213 1.65 0.21 9.38
N THR A 214 2.56 -0.66 9.78
CA THR A 214 3.14 -0.70 11.14
C THR A 214 3.87 0.61 11.45
N GLU A 215 4.71 1.07 10.53
CA GLU A 215 5.46 2.32 10.64
C GLU A 215 4.54 3.55 10.75
N ALA A 216 3.43 3.59 10.01
CA ALA A 216 2.47 4.69 10.08
C ALA A 216 1.57 4.64 11.32
N ALA A 217 1.24 3.44 11.82
CA ALA A 217 0.52 3.26 13.08
C ALA A 217 1.37 3.67 14.28
N GLY A 218 2.69 3.43 14.24
CA GLY A 218 3.59 3.81 15.33
C GLY A 218 3.84 5.32 15.42
N ARG A 219 3.66 6.04 14.30
CA ARG A 219 3.81 7.50 14.23
C ARG A 219 2.56 8.26 14.67
N TYR A 220 1.40 7.61 14.75
CA TYR A 220 0.15 8.27 15.15
C TYR A 220 -0.77 7.30 15.89
N ALA A 221 -1.08 7.61 17.14
CA ALA A 221 -1.96 6.79 17.97
C ALA A 221 -3.33 6.56 17.29
N SER A 222 -3.78 5.30 17.30
CA SER A 222 -5.07 4.92 16.71
C SER A 222 -5.23 5.37 15.25
N ASN A 223 -4.21 5.14 14.42
CA ASN A 223 -4.23 5.48 13.01
C ASN A 223 -5.18 4.58 12.21
N TYR A 224 -6.47 4.92 12.23
CA TYR A 224 -7.52 4.18 11.53
C TYR A 224 -7.22 3.97 10.04
N ASN A 225 -6.65 4.96 9.35
CA ASN A 225 -6.37 4.86 7.92
C ASN A 225 -5.30 3.81 7.61
N ALA A 226 -4.25 3.71 8.43
CA ALA A 226 -3.21 2.69 8.30
C ALA A 226 -3.77 1.29 8.54
N TRP A 227 -4.53 1.10 9.62
CA TRP A 227 -5.13 -0.19 9.95
C TRP A 227 -6.21 -0.62 8.94
N SER A 228 -7.06 0.30 8.49
CA SER A 228 -8.04 0.08 7.43
C SER A 228 -7.37 -0.31 6.11
N HIS A 229 -6.25 0.33 5.76
CA HIS A 229 -5.44 -0.07 4.61
C HIS A 229 -4.85 -1.48 4.79
N ARG A 230 -4.31 -1.80 5.97
CA ARG A 230 -3.76 -3.15 6.27
C ARG A 230 -4.82 -4.26 6.13
N ILE A 231 -6.05 -4.01 6.59
CA ILE A 231 -7.21 -4.90 6.35
C ILE A 231 -7.45 -5.07 4.85
N TRP A 232 -7.53 -3.96 4.11
CA TRP A 232 -7.77 -3.99 2.67
C TRP A 232 -6.69 -4.80 1.93
N VAL A 233 -5.41 -4.64 2.33
CA VAL A 233 -4.30 -5.41 1.74
C VAL A 233 -4.50 -6.90 1.96
N LEU A 234 -4.82 -7.36 3.18
CA LEU A 234 -5.07 -8.77 3.43
C LEU A 234 -6.28 -9.31 2.63
N GLN A 235 -7.37 -8.54 2.53
CA GLN A 235 -8.55 -8.94 1.78
C GLN A 235 -8.29 -9.10 0.26
N ASN A 236 -7.35 -8.34 -0.30
CA ASN A 236 -7.09 -8.31 -1.74
C ASN A 236 -5.82 -9.08 -2.16
N MET A 237 -4.82 -9.19 -1.28
CA MET A 237 -3.50 -9.75 -1.56
C MET A 237 -3.15 -10.97 -0.69
N GLY A 238 -3.76 -11.09 0.48
CA GLY A 238 -3.51 -12.20 1.43
C GLY A 238 -4.62 -13.25 1.49
N LYS A 239 -5.66 -13.13 0.64
CA LYS A 239 -6.85 -13.98 0.68
C LYS A 239 -6.50 -15.46 0.50
N GLY A 240 -7.12 -16.33 1.30
CA GLY A 240 -6.93 -17.78 1.23
C GLY A 240 -5.60 -18.28 1.80
N SER A 241 -4.77 -17.41 2.38
CA SER A 241 -3.51 -17.81 3.02
C SER A 241 -3.66 -17.82 4.54
N LEU A 242 -4.06 -18.96 5.09
CA LEU A 242 -4.17 -19.16 6.54
C LEU A 242 -2.85 -18.88 7.26
N LYS A 243 -1.71 -19.21 6.62
CA LYS A 243 -0.37 -18.91 7.14
C LYS A 243 -0.17 -17.40 7.36
N ILE A 244 -0.48 -16.57 6.36
CA ILE A 244 -0.30 -15.11 6.46
C ILE A 244 -1.18 -14.54 7.57
N LEU A 245 -2.43 -15.00 7.68
CA LEU A 245 -3.34 -14.55 8.75
C LEU A 245 -2.83 -14.94 10.14
N HIS A 246 -2.30 -16.16 10.30
CA HIS A 246 -1.74 -16.63 11.56
C HIS A 246 -0.46 -15.89 11.95
N ASP A 247 0.45 -15.68 11.00
CA ASP A 247 1.69 -14.92 11.18
C ASP A 247 1.38 -13.46 11.59
N GLU A 248 0.38 -12.83 10.95
CA GLU A 248 -0.08 -11.48 11.30
C GLU A 248 -0.75 -11.42 12.69
N LEU A 249 -1.60 -12.40 13.04
CA LEU A 249 -2.21 -12.43 14.36
C LEU A 249 -1.16 -12.59 15.48
N SER A 250 -0.15 -13.40 15.20
CA SER A 250 0.99 -13.63 16.09
C SER A 250 1.86 -12.38 16.24
N SER A 251 2.20 -11.70 15.13
CA SER A 251 3.00 -10.47 15.16
C SER A 251 2.31 -9.33 15.92
N MET A 252 0.98 -9.27 15.84
CA MET A 252 0.19 -8.28 16.55
C MET A 252 0.19 -8.46 18.08
N LYS A 253 0.61 -9.60 18.64
CA LYS A 253 0.66 -9.80 20.11
C LYS A 253 1.60 -8.79 20.77
N LEU A 254 2.79 -8.59 20.18
CA LEU A 254 3.76 -7.59 20.65
C LEU A 254 3.25 -6.16 20.44
N TRP A 255 2.55 -5.89 19.34
CA TRP A 255 2.04 -4.55 19.07
C TRP A 255 1.07 -4.10 20.17
N VAL A 256 0.07 -4.93 20.48
CA VAL A 256 -0.99 -4.55 21.43
C VAL A 256 -0.54 -4.54 22.88
N SER A 257 0.51 -5.29 23.24
CA SER A 257 1.12 -5.17 24.56
C SER A 257 1.85 -3.84 24.76
N LEU A 258 2.36 -3.23 23.68
CA LEU A 258 3.01 -1.93 23.72
C LEU A 258 2.04 -0.75 23.50
N HIS A 259 0.86 -1.01 22.91
CA HIS A 259 -0.13 0.01 22.52
C HIS A 259 -1.53 -0.33 23.03
N VAL A 260 -1.67 -0.52 24.34
CA VAL A 260 -2.90 -1.00 24.99
C VAL A 260 -4.16 -0.11 24.79
N SER A 261 -3.99 1.16 24.41
CA SER A 261 -5.09 2.08 24.07
C SER A 261 -5.39 2.17 22.56
N ASP A 262 -4.71 1.40 21.70
CA ASP A 262 -4.91 1.46 20.25
C ASP A 262 -6.16 0.69 19.82
N HIS A 263 -7.32 1.36 19.89
CA HIS A 263 -8.59 0.79 19.44
C HIS A 263 -8.54 0.30 17.99
N SER A 264 -7.77 0.96 17.11
CA SER A 264 -7.69 0.56 15.70
C SER A 264 -6.84 -0.70 15.52
N GLY A 265 -5.76 -0.85 16.30
CA GLY A 265 -4.95 -2.06 16.38
C GLY A 265 -5.73 -3.26 16.93
N PHE A 266 -6.53 -3.07 17.99
CA PHE A 266 -7.41 -4.11 18.52
C PHE A 266 -8.55 -4.47 17.54
N HIS A 267 -9.13 -3.50 16.85
CA HIS A 267 -10.09 -3.78 15.77
C HIS A 267 -9.44 -4.61 14.64
N TYR A 268 -8.17 -4.35 14.30
CA TYR A 268 -7.43 -5.17 13.35
C TYR A 268 -7.24 -6.62 13.85
N ARG A 269 -6.93 -6.82 15.15
CA ARG A 269 -6.91 -8.17 15.75
C ARG A 269 -8.27 -8.87 15.65
N GLN A 270 -9.37 -8.18 15.92
CA GLN A 270 -10.73 -8.75 15.74
C GLN A 270 -10.99 -9.18 14.29
N PHE A 271 -10.54 -8.39 13.31
CA PHE A 271 -10.61 -8.76 11.91
C PHE A 271 -9.81 -10.05 11.63
N LEU A 272 -8.58 -10.16 12.14
CA LEU A 272 -7.73 -11.34 11.96
C LEU A 272 -8.35 -12.59 12.57
N LEU A 273 -8.86 -12.53 13.81
CA LEU A 273 -9.55 -13.64 14.47
C LEU A 273 -10.74 -14.15 13.64
N LYS A 274 -11.57 -13.23 13.14
CA LYS A 274 -12.70 -13.57 12.26
C LYS A 274 -12.24 -14.19 10.94
N ALA A 275 -11.16 -13.66 10.35
CA ALA A 275 -10.62 -14.18 9.10
C ALA A 275 -10.03 -15.60 9.27
N VAL A 276 -9.23 -15.82 10.32
CA VAL A 276 -8.68 -17.15 10.66
C VAL A 276 -9.80 -18.15 10.90
N ALA A 277 -10.81 -17.79 11.71
CA ALA A 277 -11.96 -18.65 11.96
C ALA A 277 -12.74 -18.98 10.67
N GLY A 278 -12.93 -18.00 9.78
CA GLY A 278 -13.60 -18.19 8.49
C GLY A 278 -12.86 -19.14 7.55
N GLU A 279 -11.53 -19.03 7.47
CA GLU A 279 -10.69 -19.91 6.65
C GLU A 279 -10.60 -21.33 7.24
N LEU A 280 -10.56 -21.47 8.57
CA LEU A 280 -10.63 -22.77 9.25
C LEU A 280 -11.95 -23.50 8.95
N GLY A 281 -13.06 -22.77 8.82
CA GLY A 281 -14.36 -23.32 8.44
C GLY A 281 -14.47 -23.73 6.98
N GLN A 282 -13.89 -22.98 6.05
CA GLN A 282 -13.96 -23.26 4.60
C GLN A 282 -13.08 -24.43 4.13
N ALA A 283 -12.05 -24.81 4.89
CA ALA A 283 -11.16 -25.92 4.55
C ALA A 283 -11.85 -27.31 4.51
N ALA A 284 -13.14 -27.42 4.85
CA ALA A 284 -13.90 -28.67 4.92
C ALA A 284 -14.84 -28.95 3.73
N ASP A 285 -15.16 -27.97 2.87
CA ASP A 285 -16.03 -28.19 1.70
C ASP A 285 -15.20 -28.28 0.41
N PRO A 286 -14.88 -29.48 -0.10
CA PRO A 286 -14.40 -29.60 -1.48
C PRO A 286 -15.52 -29.18 -2.45
N PRO A 287 -15.21 -28.54 -3.59
CA PRO A 287 -16.21 -28.24 -4.60
C PRO A 287 -16.82 -29.56 -5.11
N HIS A 288 -18.06 -29.84 -4.72
CA HIS A 288 -18.82 -30.97 -5.26
C HIS A 288 -18.90 -30.83 -6.79
N PRO A 289 -18.42 -31.81 -7.59
CA PRO A 289 -18.76 -31.84 -8.99
C PRO A 289 -20.27 -32.04 -9.13
N SER A 290 -20.90 -31.22 -9.96
CA SER A 290 -22.33 -31.28 -10.27
C SER A 290 -22.75 -32.72 -10.61
N PRO A 291 -23.86 -33.25 -10.06
CA PRO A 291 -24.29 -34.60 -10.39
C PRO A 291 -24.72 -34.67 -11.86
N ASP A 292 -24.07 -35.56 -12.60
CA ASP A 292 -24.44 -35.94 -13.96
C ASP A 292 -25.86 -36.54 -13.94
N PRO A 293 -26.85 -36.05 -14.73
CA PRO A 293 -28.24 -36.47 -14.63
C PRO A 293 -28.54 -37.93 -15.00
N ASN A 294 -27.53 -38.72 -15.39
CA ASN A 294 -27.72 -40.01 -16.07
C ASN A 294 -27.25 -41.26 -15.30
N HIS A 295 -27.13 -41.22 -13.97
CA HIS A 295 -26.90 -42.44 -13.18
C HIS A 295 -27.98 -42.69 -12.12
N ALA A 296 -28.68 -43.81 -12.28
CA ALA A 296 -29.70 -44.31 -11.36
C ALA A 296 -29.07 -44.77 -10.03
N PRO A 297 -29.75 -44.57 -8.88
CA PRO A 297 -29.18 -44.92 -7.59
C PRO A 297 -29.29 -46.42 -7.32
N GLN A 298 -28.16 -47.11 -7.22
CA GLN A 298 -28.10 -48.39 -6.51
C GLN A 298 -27.92 -48.11 -5.01
N ALA A 299 -28.93 -48.49 -4.24
CA ALA A 299 -28.89 -48.50 -2.80
C ALA A 299 -28.03 -49.68 -2.32
N ASN A 300 -26.85 -49.40 -1.80
CA ASN A 300 -26.17 -50.23 -0.81
C ASN A 300 -25.45 -49.31 0.16
N GLY A 301 -25.72 -49.51 1.44
CA GLY A 301 -25.37 -48.58 2.51
C GLY A 301 -23.91 -48.63 2.94
N GLU A 302 -23.46 -47.50 3.44
CA GLU A 302 -22.54 -47.35 4.57
C GLU A 302 -22.82 -45.95 5.17
N PRO A 303 -22.95 -45.79 6.51
CA PRO A 303 -22.99 -44.47 7.09
C PRO A 303 -21.59 -43.88 7.00
N ALA A 304 -21.46 -42.76 6.29
CA ALA A 304 -20.21 -42.01 6.18
C ALA A 304 -19.77 -41.52 7.58
N ALA A 305 -18.97 -42.32 8.28
CA ALA A 305 -18.42 -42.03 9.60
C ALA A 305 -17.24 -41.02 9.58
N ASN A 306 -16.92 -40.43 8.43
CA ASN A 306 -15.77 -39.54 8.27
C ASN A 306 -16.08 -38.03 8.46
N GLY A 307 -17.33 -37.64 8.76
CA GLY A 307 -17.71 -36.24 8.99
C GLY A 307 -17.35 -35.70 10.38
N ASN A 308 -17.53 -36.49 11.44
CA ASN A 308 -17.39 -36.00 12.83
C ASN A 308 -15.96 -35.59 13.21
N GLY A 309 -14.94 -36.33 12.76
CA GLY A 309 -13.56 -36.09 13.21
C GLY A 309 -12.94 -34.77 12.72
N THR A 310 -13.37 -34.30 11.55
CA THR A 310 -12.86 -33.04 10.95
C THR A 310 -13.53 -31.83 11.60
N GLU A 311 -14.85 -31.88 11.78
CA GLU A 311 -15.61 -30.82 12.46
C GLU A 311 -15.20 -30.65 13.92
N ASP A 312 -14.95 -31.76 14.64
CA ASP A 312 -14.47 -31.72 16.02
C ASP A 312 -13.07 -31.10 16.12
N ARG A 313 -12.19 -31.40 15.17
CA ARG A 313 -10.85 -30.80 15.12
C ARG A 313 -10.89 -29.30 14.82
N GLN A 314 -11.80 -28.86 13.94
CA GLN A 314 -12.03 -27.44 13.65
C GLN A 314 -12.57 -26.71 14.86
N ARG A 315 -13.57 -27.29 15.54
CA ARG A 315 -14.15 -26.74 16.76
C ARG A 315 -13.08 -26.59 17.85
N ALA A 316 -12.25 -27.60 18.06
CA ALA A 316 -11.13 -27.53 19.00
C ALA A 316 -10.12 -26.44 18.62
N SER A 317 -9.81 -26.28 17.34
CA SER A 317 -8.89 -25.23 16.86
C SER A 317 -9.46 -23.82 17.07
N MET A 318 -10.75 -23.62 16.82
CA MET A 318 -11.43 -22.35 17.09
C MET A 318 -11.50 -22.05 18.59
N GLN A 319 -11.83 -23.04 19.42
CA GLN A 319 -11.83 -22.89 20.88
C GLN A 319 -10.45 -22.48 21.38
N LYS A 320 -9.39 -23.14 20.90
CA LYS A 320 -8.01 -22.78 21.25
C LYS A 320 -7.67 -21.35 20.84
N LEU A 321 -8.05 -20.92 19.64
CA LEU A 321 -7.81 -19.56 19.14
C LEU A 321 -8.41 -18.49 20.06
N PHE A 322 -9.68 -18.64 20.45
CA PHE A 322 -10.33 -17.68 21.34
C PHE A 322 -9.84 -17.79 22.78
N GLN A 323 -9.48 -18.99 23.25
CA GLN A 323 -8.88 -19.17 24.57
C GLN A 323 -7.56 -18.39 24.68
N GLU A 324 -6.67 -18.50 23.69
CA GLU A 324 -5.40 -17.75 23.65
C GLU A 324 -5.63 -16.23 23.61
N GLU A 325 -6.66 -15.75 22.88
CA GLU A 325 -6.96 -14.32 22.84
C GLU A 325 -7.50 -13.82 24.18
N MET A 326 -8.36 -14.61 24.84
CA MET A 326 -8.90 -14.27 26.16
C MET A 326 -7.81 -14.22 27.24
N GLU A 327 -6.85 -15.15 27.19
CA GLU A 327 -5.66 -15.13 28.05
C GLU A 327 -4.83 -13.86 27.82
N LEU A 328 -4.49 -13.54 26.56
CA LEU A 328 -3.80 -12.31 26.21
C LEU A 328 -4.52 -11.06 26.74
N CYS A 329 -5.84 -10.98 26.55
CA CYS A 329 -6.63 -9.85 27.03
C CYS A 329 -6.62 -9.74 28.56
N THR A 330 -6.67 -10.88 29.26
CA THR A 330 -6.68 -10.93 30.71
C THR A 330 -5.34 -10.44 31.26
N ASP A 331 -4.23 -10.96 30.73
CA ASP A 331 -2.87 -10.54 31.10
C ASP A 331 -2.66 -9.03 30.88
N LEU A 332 -3.16 -8.49 29.77
CA LEU A 332 -3.06 -7.05 29.47
C LEU A 332 -3.93 -6.20 30.39
N ILE A 333 -5.15 -6.65 30.73
CA ILE A 333 -6.04 -5.92 31.65
C ILE A 333 -5.45 -5.88 33.06
N GLU A 334 -4.86 -6.99 33.52
CA GLU A 334 -4.19 -7.07 34.82
C GLU A 334 -2.92 -6.22 34.86
N SER A 335 -2.14 -6.22 33.78
CA SER A 335 -0.90 -5.43 33.67
C SER A 335 -1.16 -3.93 33.48
N TYR A 336 -2.24 -3.57 32.78
CA TYR A 336 -2.58 -2.20 32.40
C TYR A 336 -4.06 -1.89 32.68
N PRO A 337 -4.46 -1.79 33.97
CA PRO A 337 -5.84 -1.52 34.35
C PRO A 337 -6.29 -0.12 33.92
N GLY A 338 -7.59 0.05 33.68
CA GLY A 338 -8.20 1.35 33.33
C GLY A 338 -8.23 1.69 31.84
N HIS A 339 -7.71 0.84 30.97
CA HIS A 339 -7.77 1.01 29.52
C HIS A 339 -9.06 0.41 28.93
N GLU A 340 -10.09 1.24 28.72
CA GLU A 340 -11.41 0.84 28.19
C GLU A 340 -11.32 0.06 26.86
N THR A 341 -10.31 0.34 26.04
CA THR A 341 -10.02 -0.40 24.80
C THR A 341 -9.91 -1.91 25.02
N LEU A 342 -9.18 -2.33 26.07
CA LEU A 342 -8.97 -3.74 26.38
C LEU A 342 -10.26 -4.42 26.80
N TRP A 343 -11.03 -3.75 27.67
CA TRP A 343 -12.33 -4.23 28.14
C TRP A 343 -13.39 -4.31 27.05
N SER A 344 -13.33 -3.42 26.05
CA SER A 344 -14.24 -3.42 24.90
C SER A 344 -13.85 -4.45 23.84
N HIS A 345 -12.56 -4.84 23.81
CA HIS A 345 -12.05 -5.81 22.86
C HIS A 345 -12.31 -7.25 23.30
N ARG A 346 -12.05 -7.53 24.57
CA ARG A 346 -12.38 -8.78 25.27
C ARG A 346 -13.89 -9.01 25.29
#